data_AF-A0A7W8ADJ9-F1
#
_entry.id   AF-A0A7W8ADJ9-F1
#
_cell.length_a   1.000
_cell.length_b   1.000
_cell.length_c   1.000
_cell.angle_alpha   90.00
_cell.angle_beta   90.00
_cell.angle_gamma   90.00
#
_symmetry.space_group_name_H-M   'P 1'
#
loop_
_entity.id
_entity.type
_entity.pdbx_description
1 polymer ?
#
loop_
_entity_poly.entity_id
_entity_poly.type
_entity_poly.pdbx_seq_one_letter_code
_entity_poly.pdbx_strand_id
1 'polypeptide(L)'
;MSGIFQEVIDADERIEPRDDMPDAYRKTLIRQIAQHAHSEIIGMQPEGSWITRAPSLKRKAILLAKVQDEAGHGLYLYSAAETLGVHRDELLDALHEGRQRYSSIFNYPTPTWADMGAIGWLVDGAAIVNQVPLCRCSYGPYARAMVRICKEESFHQRQGYELLYTLAHGTPAQKRMAQDAVDRWYWPSLMMFGPPDTESTHSAQSMAWKIKRHSNDELRQRFIDMLVPQAEILGLTLPDPDLSWNPSRGHYDHGEIDWSEFKRVLAGDGPLNAERMSHRRRAHEEGAWVREAATAYATRPTLHPSTSDPTTSGATGSERQDRGMSASGLSAPGLSDLGMSDRGLSDHGMSNPGLSDRGLSDRGLSDRGLSDRGLSDRGLSDRGLSDRGLSDRGLSDRGLSDPGSSDHGMSDRRSSDHGMTDLGISEPGMSDRGPLDRGVPGDGVGLREGGSGVGEVG
;
A
#
# COMPACT_ATOMS: atom_id res chain seq x y z
N MET A 1 -10.08 -6.41 -34.75
CA MET A 1 -9.16 -6.68 -33.63
C MET A 1 -8.24 -7.81 -34.07
N SER A 2 -6.97 -7.84 -33.68
CA SER A 2 -6.11 -9.01 -33.91
C SER A 2 -6.64 -10.18 -33.09
N GLY A 3 -6.76 -11.38 -33.69
CA GLY A 3 -7.22 -12.59 -32.98
C GLY A 3 -6.36 -12.88 -31.75
N ILE A 4 -5.04 -12.69 -31.92
CA ILE A 4 -3.99 -12.83 -30.91
C ILE A 4 -4.34 -12.15 -29.57
N PHE A 5 -4.87 -10.91 -29.58
CA PHE A 5 -5.21 -10.25 -28.31
C PHE A 5 -6.31 -11.01 -27.56
N GLN A 6 -7.37 -11.43 -28.27
CA GLN A 6 -8.47 -12.16 -27.64
C GLN A 6 -8.04 -13.58 -27.24
N GLU A 7 -7.19 -14.24 -28.04
CA GLU A 7 -6.59 -15.55 -27.72
C GLU A 7 -5.79 -15.49 -26.40
N VAL A 8 -4.94 -14.48 -26.21
CA VAL A 8 -4.17 -14.28 -24.96
C VAL A 8 -5.11 -14.03 -23.77
N ILE A 9 -6.12 -13.17 -23.94
CA ILE A 9 -7.11 -12.92 -22.89
C ILE A 9 -7.87 -14.22 -22.55
N ASP A 10 -8.38 -14.96 -23.53
CA ASP A 10 -9.17 -16.17 -23.32
C ASP A 10 -8.35 -17.26 -22.62
N ALA A 11 -7.08 -17.43 -23.02
CA ALA A 11 -6.11 -18.35 -22.41
C ALA A 11 -5.72 -18.02 -20.96
N ASP A 12 -6.14 -16.87 -20.41
CA ASP A 12 -5.74 -16.35 -19.10
C ASP A 12 -4.25 -15.95 -19.01
N GLU A 13 -3.64 -15.70 -20.17
CA GLU A 13 -2.28 -15.20 -20.30
C GLU A 13 -2.23 -13.67 -20.07
N ARG A 14 -1.00 -13.11 -20.08
CA ARG A 14 -0.75 -11.71 -19.73
C ARG A 14 -0.29 -10.92 -20.95
N ILE A 15 -0.95 -9.78 -21.15
CA ILE A 15 -0.52 -8.72 -22.07
C ILE A 15 0.65 -7.96 -21.44
N GLU A 16 1.74 -7.82 -22.18
CA GLU A 16 2.95 -7.09 -21.82
C GLU A 16 3.10 -5.78 -22.62
N PRO A 17 4.01 -4.85 -22.23
CA PRO A 17 4.11 -3.51 -22.84
C PRO A 17 4.39 -3.47 -24.35
N ARG A 18 4.97 -4.53 -24.91
CA ARG A 18 5.34 -4.64 -26.33
C ARG A 18 4.27 -5.31 -27.19
N ASP A 19 3.21 -5.83 -26.58
CA ASP A 19 2.19 -6.59 -27.29
C ASP A 19 1.15 -5.65 -27.91
N ASP A 20 0.62 -6.05 -29.07
CA ASP A 20 -0.51 -5.36 -29.68
C ASP A 20 -1.75 -5.50 -28.79
N MET A 21 -2.32 -4.35 -28.39
CA MET A 21 -3.51 -4.28 -27.54
C MET A 21 -4.46 -3.18 -28.03
N PRO A 22 -5.79 -3.35 -27.89
CA PRO A 22 -6.76 -2.32 -28.29
C PRO A 22 -6.53 -0.98 -27.58
N ASP A 23 -6.67 0.14 -28.29
CA ASP A 23 -6.56 1.48 -27.69
C ASP A 23 -7.53 1.70 -26.53
N ALA A 24 -8.73 1.10 -26.60
CA ALA A 24 -9.72 1.18 -25.54
C ALA A 24 -9.29 0.38 -24.28
N TYR A 25 -8.57 -0.74 -24.45
CA TYR A 25 -7.95 -1.50 -23.36
C TYR A 25 -6.81 -0.69 -22.73
N ARG A 26 -5.90 -0.15 -23.56
CA ARG A 26 -4.79 0.73 -23.13
C ARG A 26 -5.30 1.94 -22.34
N LYS A 27 -6.30 2.67 -22.87
CA LYS A 27 -6.91 3.85 -22.20
C LYS A 27 -7.63 3.47 -20.90
N THR A 28 -8.30 2.32 -20.85
CA THR A 28 -8.97 1.84 -19.63
C THR A 28 -7.95 1.52 -18.53
N LEU A 29 -6.84 0.87 -18.88
CA LEU A 29 -5.74 0.60 -17.95
C LEU A 29 -5.03 1.88 -17.50
N ILE A 30 -4.68 2.80 -18.41
CA ILE A 30 -4.09 4.10 -18.03
C ILE A 30 -4.99 4.79 -17.01
N ARG A 31 -6.30 4.90 -17.29
CA ARG A 31 -7.27 5.49 -16.34
C ARG A 31 -7.26 4.76 -14.99
N GLN A 32 -7.37 3.44 -14.97
CA GLN A 32 -7.50 2.69 -13.73
C GLN A 32 -6.21 2.68 -12.90
N ILE A 33 -5.05 2.45 -13.52
CA ILE A 33 -3.75 2.40 -12.84
C ILE A 33 -3.36 3.80 -12.33
N ALA A 34 -3.61 4.86 -13.11
CA ALA A 34 -3.36 6.22 -12.67
C ALA A 34 -4.30 6.63 -11.53
N GLN A 35 -5.59 6.32 -11.60
CA GLN A 35 -6.52 6.51 -10.47
C GLN A 35 -6.07 5.77 -9.20
N HIS A 36 -5.47 4.59 -9.34
CA HIS A 36 -4.83 3.85 -8.24
C HIS A 36 -3.61 4.61 -7.70
N ALA A 37 -2.67 5.00 -8.57
CA ALA A 37 -1.47 5.76 -8.19
C ALA A 37 -1.79 7.12 -7.53
N HIS A 38 -2.89 7.77 -7.95
CA HIS A 38 -3.42 8.97 -7.32
C HIS A 38 -4.04 8.67 -5.95
N SER A 39 -4.66 7.51 -5.78
CA SER A 39 -5.23 7.07 -4.51
C SER A 39 -4.14 6.95 -3.44
N GLU A 40 -3.01 6.30 -3.73
CA GLU A 40 -1.87 6.23 -2.79
C GLU A 40 -1.39 7.62 -2.35
N ILE A 41 -1.11 8.50 -3.33
CA ILE A 41 -0.56 9.84 -3.07
C ILE A 41 -1.52 10.75 -2.29
N ILE A 42 -2.83 10.56 -2.43
CA ILE A 42 -3.83 11.31 -1.65
C ILE A 42 -4.11 10.64 -0.30
N GLY A 43 -3.99 9.31 -0.19
CA GLY A 43 -4.15 8.52 1.04
C GLY A 43 -3.15 8.88 2.14
N MET A 44 -1.92 9.23 1.75
CA MET A 44 -0.90 9.76 2.66
C MET A 44 -1.35 11.00 3.46
N GLN A 45 -2.36 11.76 3.02
CA GLN A 45 -2.78 13.01 3.66
C GLN A 45 -3.59 12.83 4.98
N PRO A 46 -4.74 12.09 5.00
CA PRO A 46 -5.48 11.86 6.23
C PRO A 46 -4.63 11.21 7.34
N GLU A 47 -3.76 10.28 6.97
CA GLU A 47 -2.88 9.56 7.91
C GLU A 47 -1.63 10.37 8.29
N GLY A 48 -1.02 11.07 7.32
CA GLY A 48 0.06 12.02 7.56
C GLY A 48 -0.27 13.09 8.60
N SER A 49 -1.54 13.50 8.68
CA SER A 49 -2.03 14.44 9.70
C SER A 49 -1.83 13.95 11.15
N TRP A 50 -1.73 12.65 11.39
CA TRP A 50 -1.57 12.04 12.71
C TRP A 50 -0.15 11.62 13.06
N ILE A 51 0.80 11.64 12.11
CA ILE A 51 2.22 11.29 12.35
C ILE A 51 2.80 12.08 13.53
N THR A 52 2.54 13.38 13.62
CA THR A 52 3.04 14.22 14.72
C THR A 52 2.33 13.93 16.05
N ARG A 53 1.07 13.49 16.02
CA ARG A 53 0.14 13.36 17.15
C ARG A 53 -0.07 11.92 17.66
N ALA A 54 0.54 10.92 17.01
CA ALA A 54 0.42 9.52 17.40
C ALA A 54 0.79 9.28 18.89
N PRO A 55 -0.03 8.53 19.66
CA PRO A 55 0.02 8.51 21.13
C PRO A 55 1.17 7.71 21.74
N SER A 56 1.97 7.02 20.92
CA SER A 56 3.18 6.33 21.37
C SER A 56 4.20 6.23 20.25
N LEU A 57 5.49 6.11 20.60
CA LEU A 57 6.57 5.95 19.62
C LEU A 57 6.39 4.69 18.77
N LYS A 58 5.92 3.57 19.35
CA LYS A 58 5.59 2.35 18.59
C LYS A 58 4.56 2.63 17.49
N ARG A 59 3.44 3.27 17.84
CA ARG A 59 2.38 3.58 16.86
C ARG A 59 2.80 4.66 15.86
N LYS A 60 3.64 5.62 16.27
CA LYS A 60 4.24 6.64 15.38
C LYS A 60 5.17 6.01 14.34
N ALA A 61 6.03 5.08 14.74
CA ALA A 61 6.93 4.37 13.84
C ALA A 61 6.19 3.50 12.83
N ILE A 62 5.13 2.79 13.28
CA ILE A 62 4.25 2.00 12.39
C ILE A 62 3.57 2.90 11.35
N LEU A 63 3.00 4.04 11.78
CA LEU A 63 2.32 4.97 10.87
C LEU A 63 3.28 5.62 9.86
N LEU A 64 4.51 5.95 10.29
CA LEU A 64 5.57 6.42 9.40
C LEU A 64 5.95 5.37 8.34
N ALA A 65 6.06 4.10 8.72
CA ALA A 65 6.35 3.02 7.78
C ALA A 65 5.21 2.84 6.76
N LYS A 66 3.94 2.82 7.22
CA LYS A 66 2.77 2.72 6.32
C LYS A 66 2.74 3.86 5.29
N VAL A 67 2.83 5.11 5.73
CA VAL A 67 2.79 6.28 4.84
C VAL A 67 4.03 6.36 3.92
N GLN A 68 5.17 5.78 4.33
CA GLN A 68 6.33 5.60 3.46
C GLN A 68 6.05 4.55 2.37
N ASP A 69 5.45 3.42 2.72
CA ASP A 69 5.17 2.33 1.78
C ASP A 69 4.08 2.75 0.76
N GLU A 70 3.04 3.48 1.16
CA GLU A 70 2.07 4.15 0.25
C GLU A 70 2.76 5.01 -0.81
N ALA A 71 3.78 5.80 -0.43
CA ALA A 71 4.55 6.59 -1.39
C ALA A 71 5.30 5.69 -2.39
N GLY A 72 5.80 4.54 -1.94
CA GLY A 72 6.40 3.50 -2.77
C GLY A 72 5.39 2.81 -3.70
N HIS A 73 4.18 2.51 -3.20
CA HIS A 73 3.07 1.92 -3.97
C HIS A 73 2.64 2.84 -5.10
N GLY A 74 2.48 4.13 -4.80
CA GLY A 74 2.23 5.16 -5.80
C GLY A 74 3.31 5.18 -6.90
N LEU A 75 4.59 5.08 -6.55
CA LEU A 75 5.69 4.98 -7.52
C LEU A 75 5.60 3.72 -8.39
N TYR A 76 5.35 2.54 -7.79
CA TYR A 76 5.17 1.29 -8.54
C TYR A 76 4.01 1.38 -9.55
N LEU A 77 2.90 2.01 -9.15
CA LEU A 77 1.72 2.21 -9.99
C LEU A 77 1.96 3.22 -11.12
N TYR A 78 2.63 4.35 -10.86
CA TYR A 78 3.04 5.25 -11.94
C TYR A 78 3.96 4.53 -12.94
N SER A 79 4.99 3.81 -12.48
CA SER A 79 5.86 3.05 -13.38
C SER A 79 5.09 1.98 -14.18
N ALA A 80 4.09 1.32 -13.60
CA ALA A 80 3.21 0.40 -14.33
C ALA A 80 2.36 1.14 -15.38
N ALA A 81 1.83 2.33 -15.08
CA ALA A 81 1.11 3.14 -16.04
C ALA A 81 1.99 3.64 -17.20
N GLU A 82 3.24 4.05 -16.91
CA GLU A 82 4.17 4.55 -17.93
C GLU A 82 4.52 3.50 -18.99
N THR A 83 4.48 2.20 -18.64
CA THR A 83 4.64 1.11 -19.63
C THR A 83 3.54 1.06 -20.70
N LEU A 84 2.42 1.78 -20.53
CA LEU A 84 1.36 1.92 -21.53
C LEU A 84 1.59 3.09 -22.51
N GLY A 85 2.66 3.88 -22.32
CA GLY A 85 3.03 4.99 -23.21
C GLY A 85 2.51 6.37 -22.80
N VAL A 86 2.22 6.57 -21.51
CA VAL A 86 1.88 7.88 -20.91
C VAL A 86 3.02 8.31 -19.98
N HIS A 87 3.21 9.60 -19.73
CA HIS A 87 4.19 10.08 -18.75
C HIS A 87 3.55 10.35 -17.38
N ARG A 88 4.29 10.08 -16.30
CA ARG A 88 3.83 10.36 -14.92
C ARG A 88 3.39 11.82 -14.72
N ASP A 89 4.10 12.77 -15.30
CA ASP A 89 3.79 14.19 -15.12
C ASP A 89 2.44 14.55 -15.77
N GLU A 90 2.11 14.01 -16.94
CA GLU A 90 0.79 14.18 -17.58
C GLU A 90 -0.36 13.62 -16.70
N LEU A 91 -0.10 12.53 -15.97
CA LEU A 91 -1.05 11.95 -15.02
C LEU A 91 -1.19 12.83 -13.77
N LEU A 92 -0.09 13.40 -13.26
CA LEU A 92 -0.13 14.34 -12.14
C LEU A 92 -0.85 15.64 -12.52
N ASP A 93 -0.64 16.16 -13.71
CA ASP A 93 -1.40 17.30 -14.25
C ASP A 93 -2.88 16.95 -14.39
N ALA A 94 -3.21 15.76 -14.90
CA ALA A 94 -4.59 15.30 -14.99
C ALA A 94 -5.28 15.17 -13.61
N LEU A 95 -4.55 14.74 -12.57
CA LEU A 95 -5.01 14.77 -11.18
C LEU A 95 -5.20 16.21 -10.70
N HIS A 96 -4.18 17.07 -10.86
CA HIS A 96 -4.22 18.46 -10.39
C HIS A 96 -5.36 19.24 -11.04
N GLU A 97 -5.64 19.05 -12.32
CA GLU A 97 -6.73 19.69 -13.05
C GLU A 97 -8.12 19.04 -12.80
N GLY A 98 -8.18 17.92 -12.08
CA GLY A 98 -9.42 17.19 -11.80
C GLY A 98 -9.95 16.37 -12.99
N ARG A 99 -9.15 16.20 -14.06
CA ARG A 99 -9.45 15.31 -15.21
C ARG A 99 -9.33 13.84 -14.85
N GLN A 100 -8.54 13.49 -13.83
CA GLN A 100 -8.50 12.17 -13.21
C GLN A 100 -8.85 12.25 -11.72
N ARG A 101 -9.24 11.08 -11.17
CA ARG A 101 -9.78 10.94 -9.80
C ARG A 101 -8.85 10.11 -8.93
N TYR A 102 -9.16 10.06 -7.64
CA TYR A 102 -8.60 9.14 -6.65
C TYR A 102 -9.77 8.48 -5.91
N SER A 103 -9.49 7.50 -5.05
CA SER A 103 -10.50 6.79 -4.26
C SER A 103 -11.34 7.76 -3.42
N SER A 104 -12.66 7.54 -3.38
CA SER A 104 -13.61 8.37 -2.63
C SER A 104 -13.28 8.45 -1.13
N ILE A 105 -12.68 7.39 -0.59
CA ILE A 105 -12.43 7.19 0.84
C ILE A 105 -11.51 8.24 1.47
N PHE A 106 -10.60 8.83 0.71
CA PHE A 106 -9.65 9.80 1.28
C PHE A 106 -10.24 11.19 1.50
N ASN A 107 -11.50 11.42 1.11
CA ASN A 107 -12.24 12.66 1.31
C ASN A 107 -12.90 12.78 2.70
N TYR A 108 -12.78 11.76 3.55
CA TYR A 108 -13.36 11.75 4.88
C TYR A 108 -12.36 12.28 5.94
N PRO A 109 -12.85 12.90 7.03
CA PRO A 109 -12.01 13.48 8.07
C PRO A 109 -11.48 12.44 9.07
N THR A 110 -10.32 12.72 9.65
CA THR A 110 -9.68 11.90 10.71
C THR A 110 -9.64 12.65 12.05
N PRO A 111 -10.79 12.88 12.72
CA PRO A 111 -10.87 13.73 13.92
C PRO A 111 -10.19 13.12 15.17
N THR A 112 -10.03 11.80 15.26
CA THR A 112 -9.46 11.11 16.42
C THR A 112 -8.30 10.19 16.04
N TRP A 113 -7.58 9.66 17.04
CA TRP A 113 -6.54 8.66 16.79
C TRP A 113 -7.11 7.31 16.34
N ALA A 114 -8.35 6.97 16.74
CA ALA A 114 -8.98 5.71 16.34
C ALA A 114 -9.22 5.62 14.83
N ASP A 115 -9.33 6.77 14.15
CA ASP A 115 -9.43 6.85 12.70
C ASP A 115 -8.24 6.19 11.97
N MET A 116 -7.03 6.19 12.56
CA MET A 116 -5.88 5.45 12.01
C MET A 116 -6.05 3.94 12.10
N GLY A 117 -6.80 3.46 13.11
CA GLY A 117 -7.18 2.07 13.24
C GLY A 117 -8.31 1.69 12.28
N ALA A 118 -9.28 2.58 12.09
CA ALA A 118 -10.40 2.38 11.17
C ALA A 118 -9.95 2.41 9.71
N ILE A 119 -9.06 3.34 9.32
CA ILE A 119 -8.43 3.33 8.00
C ILE A 119 -7.63 2.04 7.83
N GLY A 120 -6.67 1.75 8.71
CA GLY A 120 -5.88 0.53 8.60
C GLY A 120 -6.73 -0.76 8.57
N TRP A 121 -7.79 -0.88 9.37
CA TRP A 121 -8.61 -2.09 9.37
C TRP A 121 -9.59 -2.19 8.20
N LEU A 122 -10.42 -1.16 8.00
CA LEU A 122 -11.56 -1.16 7.07
C LEU A 122 -11.14 -0.69 5.67
N VAL A 123 -10.35 0.38 5.57
CA VAL A 123 -9.97 0.98 4.29
C VAL A 123 -8.89 0.15 3.60
N ASP A 124 -7.79 -0.17 4.28
CA ASP A 124 -6.79 -1.10 3.72
C ASP A 124 -7.40 -2.51 3.55
N GLY A 125 -8.33 -2.91 4.42
CA GLY A 125 -9.06 -4.18 4.28
C GLY A 125 -9.89 -4.24 2.99
N ALA A 126 -10.60 -3.17 2.66
CA ALA A 126 -11.36 -3.06 1.41
C ALA A 126 -10.42 -2.95 0.19
N ALA A 127 -9.29 -2.22 0.33
CA ALA A 127 -8.25 -2.16 -0.69
C ALA A 127 -7.71 -3.56 -1.00
N ILE A 128 -7.28 -4.33 -0.01
CA ILE A 128 -6.76 -5.70 -0.18
C ILE A 128 -7.78 -6.62 -0.87
N VAL A 129 -9.07 -6.60 -0.47
CA VAL A 129 -10.10 -7.42 -1.13
C VAL A 129 -10.28 -7.03 -2.60
N ASN A 130 -10.13 -5.75 -2.95
CA ASN A 130 -10.18 -5.27 -4.33
C ASN A 130 -8.88 -5.56 -5.12
N GLN A 131 -7.71 -5.47 -4.48
CA GLN A 131 -6.39 -5.59 -5.12
C GLN A 131 -5.89 -7.03 -5.31
N VAL A 132 -6.16 -7.94 -4.37
CA VAL A 132 -5.71 -9.34 -4.47
C VAL A 132 -6.19 -10.01 -5.77
N PRO A 133 -7.45 -9.82 -6.23
CA PRO A 133 -7.88 -10.24 -7.57
C PRO A 133 -7.08 -9.61 -8.73
N LEU A 134 -6.62 -8.36 -8.59
CA LEU A 134 -5.83 -7.66 -9.61
C LEU A 134 -4.40 -8.21 -9.74
N CYS A 135 -3.93 -9.05 -8.80
CA CYS A 135 -2.73 -9.89 -9.01
C CYS A 135 -2.87 -10.85 -10.21
N ARG A 136 -4.11 -11.09 -10.67
CA ARG A 136 -4.46 -11.83 -11.90
C ARG A 136 -5.10 -10.94 -12.97
N CYS A 137 -4.88 -9.62 -12.92
CA CYS A 137 -5.21 -8.72 -14.01
C CYS A 137 -4.46 -9.16 -15.29
N SER A 138 -5.14 -9.06 -16.43
CA SER A 138 -4.62 -9.36 -17.76
C SER A 138 -3.38 -8.56 -18.17
N TYR A 139 -3.12 -7.40 -17.55
CA TYR A 139 -1.93 -6.60 -17.85
C TYR A 139 -0.77 -6.91 -16.91
N GLY A 140 0.29 -7.48 -17.46
CA GLY A 140 1.44 -8.01 -16.73
C GLY A 140 2.09 -7.02 -15.75
N PRO A 141 2.46 -5.80 -16.17
CA PRO A 141 3.07 -4.81 -15.29
C PRO A 141 2.20 -4.44 -14.09
N TYR A 142 0.90 -4.23 -14.30
CA TYR A 142 -0.03 -3.87 -13.23
C TYR A 142 -0.23 -5.03 -12.27
N ALA A 143 -0.45 -6.24 -12.79
CA ALA A 143 -0.60 -7.44 -11.97
C ALA A 143 0.67 -7.77 -11.15
N ARG A 144 1.87 -7.45 -11.67
CA ARG A 144 3.13 -7.56 -10.90
C ARG A 144 3.26 -6.51 -9.82
N ALA A 145 2.82 -5.27 -10.06
CA ALA A 145 2.77 -4.23 -9.03
C ALA A 145 1.84 -4.65 -7.87
N MET A 146 0.64 -5.16 -8.17
CA MET A 146 -0.31 -5.65 -7.17
C MET A 146 0.28 -6.77 -6.31
N VAL A 147 1.02 -7.73 -6.89
CA VAL A 147 1.69 -8.80 -6.11
C VAL A 147 2.70 -8.27 -5.09
N ARG A 148 3.28 -7.09 -5.30
CA ARG A 148 4.15 -6.43 -4.31
C ARG A 148 3.33 -5.65 -3.29
N ILE A 149 2.43 -4.78 -3.77
CA ILE A 149 1.59 -3.90 -2.95
C ILE A 149 0.78 -4.73 -1.94
N CYS A 150 0.05 -5.77 -2.37
CA CYS A 150 -0.76 -6.60 -1.46
C CYS A 150 0.07 -7.34 -0.38
N LYS A 151 1.37 -7.61 -0.61
CA LYS A 151 2.23 -8.21 0.42
C LYS A 151 2.54 -7.20 1.53
N GLU A 152 2.80 -5.96 1.14
CA GLU A 152 3.13 -4.85 2.04
C GLU A 152 1.85 -4.38 2.78
N GLU A 153 0.75 -4.12 2.07
CA GLU A 153 -0.54 -3.71 2.66
C GLU A 153 -1.11 -4.68 3.69
N SER A 154 -0.96 -6.00 3.49
CA SER A 154 -1.47 -7.00 4.44
C SER A 154 -0.90 -6.84 5.85
N PHE A 155 0.31 -6.30 5.97
CA PHE A 155 0.92 -5.95 7.26
C PHE A 155 0.29 -4.69 7.85
N HIS A 156 0.12 -3.63 7.04
CA HIS A 156 -0.51 -2.38 7.49
C HIS A 156 -1.94 -2.62 8.00
N GLN A 157 -2.71 -3.44 7.29
CA GLN A 157 -4.07 -3.80 7.65
C GLN A 157 -4.15 -4.47 9.03
N ARG A 158 -3.23 -5.43 9.27
CA ARG A 158 -3.10 -6.07 10.59
C ARG A 158 -2.74 -5.06 11.68
N GLN A 159 -1.83 -4.12 11.41
CA GLN A 159 -1.46 -3.11 12.40
C GLN A 159 -2.60 -2.13 12.74
N GLY A 160 -3.48 -1.83 11.77
CA GLY A 160 -4.73 -1.08 11.98
C GLY A 160 -5.73 -1.85 12.85
N TYR A 161 -5.96 -3.12 12.55
CA TYR A 161 -6.80 -4.00 13.37
C TYR A 161 -6.29 -4.11 14.82
N GLU A 162 -4.98 -4.31 15.02
CA GLU A 162 -4.38 -4.31 16.36
C GLU A 162 -4.55 -2.98 17.10
N LEU A 163 -4.61 -1.84 16.39
CA LEU A 163 -4.84 -0.53 16.97
C LEU A 163 -6.25 -0.44 17.56
N LEU A 164 -7.27 -0.83 16.77
CA LEU A 164 -8.65 -0.88 17.26
C LEU A 164 -8.82 -1.89 18.38
N TYR A 165 -8.19 -3.06 18.30
CA TYR A 165 -8.20 -4.05 19.39
C TYR A 165 -7.65 -3.46 20.70
N THR A 166 -6.53 -2.72 20.61
CA THR A 166 -5.93 -2.01 21.76
C THR A 166 -6.88 -0.98 22.36
N LEU A 167 -7.64 -0.25 21.54
CA LEU A 167 -8.57 0.78 22.02
C LEU A 167 -9.86 0.19 22.58
N ALA A 168 -10.43 -0.83 21.92
CA ALA A 168 -11.68 -1.47 22.31
C ALA A 168 -11.55 -2.27 23.64
N HIS A 169 -10.36 -2.81 23.92
CA HIS A 169 -10.02 -3.47 25.19
C HIS A 169 -9.33 -2.53 26.20
N GLY A 170 -9.28 -1.23 25.90
CA GLY A 170 -8.73 -0.19 26.78
C GLY A 170 -9.77 0.38 27.76
N THR A 171 -9.62 1.66 28.07
CA THR A 171 -10.60 2.39 28.89
C THR A 171 -11.94 2.57 28.16
N PRO A 172 -13.06 2.81 28.87
CA PRO A 172 -14.35 3.09 28.24
C PRO A 172 -14.33 4.28 27.26
N ALA A 173 -13.43 5.25 27.46
CA ALA A 173 -13.24 6.37 26.54
C ALA A 173 -12.56 5.93 25.23
N GLN A 174 -11.57 5.03 25.30
CA GLN A 174 -10.90 4.47 24.13
C GLN A 174 -11.85 3.55 23.35
N LYS A 175 -12.67 2.73 24.02
CA LYS A 175 -13.67 1.90 23.34
C LYS A 175 -14.71 2.75 22.59
N ARG A 176 -15.21 3.84 23.19
CA ARG A 176 -16.10 4.79 22.49
C ARG A 176 -15.43 5.47 21.29
N MET A 177 -14.16 5.84 21.41
CA MET A 177 -13.39 6.42 20.29
C MET A 177 -13.21 5.41 19.15
N ALA A 178 -12.97 4.14 19.47
CA ALA A 178 -12.91 3.07 18.47
C ALA A 178 -14.26 2.84 17.78
N GLN A 179 -15.37 2.83 18.53
CA GLN A 179 -16.71 2.69 17.97
C GLN A 179 -17.06 3.86 17.03
N ASP A 180 -16.88 5.10 17.49
CA ASP A 180 -17.13 6.32 16.67
C ASP A 180 -16.33 6.32 15.36
N ALA A 181 -15.09 5.82 15.35
CA ALA A 181 -14.33 5.66 14.12
C ALA A 181 -14.93 4.58 13.21
N VAL A 182 -15.28 3.40 13.74
CA VAL A 182 -15.93 2.34 12.93
C VAL A 182 -17.27 2.83 12.35
N ASP A 183 -18.08 3.53 13.15
CA ASP A 183 -19.37 4.08 12.76
C ASP A 183 -19.24 5.03 11.54
N ARG A 184 -18.18 5.84 11.51
CA ARG A 184 -17.93 6.82 10.45
C ARG A 184 -17.23 6.24 9.22
N TRP A 185 -16.42 5.19 9.36
CA TRP A 185 -15.60 4.63 8.27
C TRP A 185 -16.20 3.39 7.59
N TYR A 186 -17.18 2.71 8.19
CA TYR A 186 -17.80 1.51 7.62
C TYR A 186 -18.42 1.75 6.23
N TRP A 187 -19.44 2.62 6.14
CA TRP A 187 -20.14 2.88 4.89
C TRP A 187 -19.23 3.46 3.79
N PRO A 188 -18.32 4.42 4.06
CA PRO A 188 -17.31 4.85 3.09
C PRO A 188 -16.41 3.71 2.59
N SER A 189 -16.03 2.75 3.44
CA SER A 189 -15.22 1.60 3.03
C SER A 189 -15.98 0.68 2.07
N LEU A 190 -17.29 0.48 2.29
CA LEU A 190 -18.15 -0.27 1.36
C LEU A 190 -18.32 0.43 0.00
N MET A 191 -18.25 1.76 -0.03
CA MET A 191 -18.27 2.54 -1.27
C MET A 191 -16.98 2.41 -2.11
N MET A 192 -15.86 1.95 -1.53
CA MET A 192 -14.59 1.78 -2.26
C MET A 192 -14.67 0.75 -3.40
N PHE A 193 -15.54 -0.26 -3.25
CA PHE A 193 -15.81 -1.23 -4.31
C PHE A 193 -16.55 -0.62 -5.51
N GLY A 194 -17.00 0.62 -5.42
CA GLY A 194 -17.70 1.33 -6.49
C GLY A 194 -19.21 1.07 -6.52
N PRO A 195 -19.90 1.58 -7.56
CA PRO A 195 -21.36 1.51 -7.68
C PRO A 195 -21.87 0.06 -7.82
N PRO A 196 -23.18 -0.19 -7.63
CA PRO A 196 -23.80 -1.47 -7.93
C PRO A 196 -23.48 -1.95 -9.35
N ASP A 197 -23.43 -3.26 -9.58
CA ASP A 197 -23.11 -3.82 -10.90
C ASP A 197 -24.11 -3.37 -11.98
N THR A 198 -25.36 -3.09 -11.60
CA THR A 198 -26.42 -2.51 -12.46
C THR A 198 -26.14 -1.06 -12.91
N GLU A 199 -25.34 -0.29 -12.17
CA GLU A 199 -24.93 1.08 -12.52
C GLU A 199 -23.47 1.15 -13.05
N SER A 200 -22.77 0.01 -13.13
CA SER A 200 -21.32 -0.04 -13.32
C SER A 200 -20.89 -0.02 -14.80
N THR A 201 -20.87 1.17 -15.41
CA THR A 201 -20.62 1.42 -16.85
C THR A 201 -19.35 0.82 -17.45
N HIS A 202 -18.33 0.51 -16.64
CA HIS A 202 -17.06 -0.08 -17.10
C HIS A 202 -16.92 -1.58 -16.82
N SER A 203 -17.75 -2.16 -15.94
CA SER A 203 -17.48 -3.51 -15.40
C SER A 203 -17.55 -4.60 -16.45
N ALA A 204 -18.57 -4.60 -17.33
CA ALA A 204 -18.72 -5.61 -18.37
C ALA A 204 -17.47 -5.72 -19.28
N GLN A 205 -16.95 -4.57 -19.74
CA GLN A 205 -15.79 -4.54 -20.62
C GLN A 205 -14.49 -4.87 -19.88
N SER A 206 -14.29 -4.37 -18.65
CA SER A 206 -13.13 -4.70 -17.83
C SER A 206 -13.10 -6.18 -17.42
N MET A 207 -14.25 -6.84 -17.27
CA MET A 207 -14.34 -8.28 -17.01
C MET A 207 -14.12 -9.11 -18.28
N ALA A 208 -14.68 -8.70 -19.42
CA ALA A 208 -14.43 -9.35 -20.71
C ALA A 208 -12.94 -9.32 -21.12
N TRP A 209 -12.22 -8.26 -20.77
CA TRP A 209 -10.76 -8.16 -20.94
C TRP A 209 -9.96 -8.71 -19.74
N LYS A 210 -10.60 -9.31 -18.73
CA LYS A 210 -9.96 -9.83 -17.50
C LYS A 210 -9.05 -8.83 -16.75
N ILE A 211 -9.26 -7.53 -16.94
CA ILE A 211 -8.67 -6.46 -16.10
C ILE A 211 -9.24 -6.55 -14.68
N LYS A 212 -10.55 -6.75 -14.60
CA LYS A 212 -11.32 -6.96 -13.37
C LYS A 212 -11.79 -8.42 -13.34
N ARG A 213 -11.58 -9.13 -12.23
CA ARG A 213 -11.82 -10.59 -12.12
C ARG A 213 -13.11 -10.98 -11.42
N HIS A 214 -13.65 -10.08 -10.59
CA HIS A 214 -14.85 -10.23 -9.77
C HIS A 214 -15.68 -8.96 -9.85
N SER A 215 -16.99 -9.03 -9.64
CA SER A 215 -17.88 -7.86 -9.75
C SER A 215 -17.70 -6.85 -8.60
N ASN A 216 -18.35 -5.67 -8.67
CA ASN A 216 -18.26 -4.71 -7.55
C ASN A 216 -18.99 -5.28 -6.32
N ASP A 217 -20.17 -5.84 -6.54
CA ASP A 217 -21.03 -6.34 -5.48
C ASP A 217 -20.50 -7.68 -4.90
N GLU A 218 -19.90 -8.53 -5.73
CA GLU A 218 -19.21 -9.76 -5.31
C GLU A 218 -18.06 -9.48 -4.33
N LEU A 219 -17.24 -8.46 -4.62
CA LEU A 219 -16.13 -8.07 -3.74
C LEU A 219 -16.61 -7.39 -2.46
N ARG A 220 -17.66 -6.56 -2.55
CA ARG A 220 -18.28 -5.91 -1.38
C ARG A 220 -18.89 -6.95 -0.43
N GLN A 221 -19.63 -7.93 -0.94
CA GLN A 221 -20.20 -9.01 -0.13
C GLN A 221 -19.12 -9.79 0.61
N ARG A 222 -18.06 -10.23 -0.08
CA ARG A 222 -16.91 -10.93 0.54
C ARG A 222 -16.25 -10.12 1.65
N PHE A 223 -16.14 -8.81 1.47
CA PHE A 223 -15.58 -7.92 2.48
C PHE A 223 -16.49 -7.83 3.71
N ILE A 224 -17.81 -7.69 3.52
CA ILE A 224 -18.79 -7.69 4.63
C ILE A 224 -18.72 -9.01 5.41
N ASP A 225 -18.75 -10.16 4.71
CA ASP A 225 -18.69 -11.49 5.35
C ASP A 225 -17.39 -11.68 6.17
N MET A 226 -16.29 -11.06 5.74
CA MET A 226 -15.02 -11.04 6.46
C MET A 226 -15.01 -10.07 7.66
N LEU A 227 -15.71 -8.93 7.57
CA LEU A 227 -15.72 -7.90 8.61
C LEU A 227 -16.51 -8.30 9.86
N VAL A 228 -17.66 -8.96 9.73
CA VAL A 228 -18.54 -9.26 10.88
C VAL A 228 -17.82 -10.04 12.00
N PRO A 229 -17.19 -11.20 11.75
CA PRO A 229 -16.48 -11.92 12.80
C PRO A 229 -15.25 -11.15 13.35
N GLN A 230 -14.69 -10.23 12.57
CA GLN A 230 -13.61 -9.35 13.05
C GLN A 230 -14.15 -8.26 13.99
N ALA A 231 -15.32 -7.69 13.70
CA ALA A 231 -16.00 -6.73 14.59
C ALA A 231 -16.39 -7.37 15.93
N GLU A 232 -16.89 -8.61 15.90
CA GLU A 232 -17.20 -9.42 17.08
C GLU A 232 -15.97 -9.61 17.99
N ILE A 233 -14.80 -9.95 17.43
CA ILE A 233 -13.54 -10.11 18.18
C ILE A 233 -13.03 -8.76 18.75
N LEU A 234 -13.24 -7.65 18.03
CA LEU A 234 -12.99 -6.31 18.57
C LEU A 234 -13.97 -5.92 19.68
N GLY A 235 -15.12 -6.60 19.78
CA GLY A 235 -16.22 -6.22 20.65
C GLY A 235 -16.84 -4.88 20.26
N LEU A 236 -16.85 -4.55 18.97
CA LEU A 236 -17.41 -3.34 18.37
C LEU A 236 -18.60 -3.72 17.47
N THR A 237 -19.54 -2.81 17.29
CA THR A 237 -20.65 -2.97 16.35
C THR A 237 -20.30 -2.38 14.98
N LEU A 238 -20.96 -2.86 13.92
CA LEU A 238 -20.97 -2.19 12.62
C LEU A 238 -22.27 -1.35 12.53
N PRO A 239 -22.24 -0.13 11.94
CA PRO A 239 -23.36 0.82 11.93
C PRO A 239 -24.41 0.49 10.87
N ASP A 240 -24.82 -0.77 10.80
CA ASP A 240 -25.81 -1.29 9.87
C ASP A 240 -26.90 -2.08 10.63
N PRO A 241 -28.13 -1.54 10.76
CA PRO A 241 -29.20 -2.19 11.49
C PRO A 241 -29.85 -3.37 10.74
N ASP A 242 -29.65 -3.46 9.42
CA ASP A 242 -30.19 -4.53 8.58
C ASP A 242 -29.20 -5.71 8.46
N LEU A 243 -27.97 -5.53 8.95
CA LEU A 243 -26.90 -6.52 8.92
C LEU A 243 -27.28 -7.80 9.66
N SER A 244 -27.46 -8.89 8.91
CA SER A 244 -27.92 -10.16 9.46
C SER A 244 -27.40 -11.36 8.68
N TRP A 245 -27.03 -12.43 9.38
CA TRP A 245 -26.59 -13.67 8.73
C TRP A 245 -27.77 -14.34 8.02
N ASN A 246 -27.62 -14.64 6.73
CA ASN A 246 -28.61 -15.32 5.92
C ASN A 246 -28.15 -16.77 5.60
N PRO A 247 -28.67 -17.79 6.32
CA PRO A 247 -28.29 -19.18 6.09
C PRO A 247 -28.63 -19.71 4.69
N SER A 248 -29.61 -19.13 4.00
CA SER A 248 -30.02 -19.56 2.66
C SER A 248 -29.07 -19.06 1.57
N ARG A 249 -28.45 -17.89 1.78
CA ARG A 249 -27.42 -17.33 0.89
C ARG A 249 -26.01 -17.79 1.25
N GLY A 250 -25.75 -18.11 2.52
CA GLY A 250 -24.40 -18.35 3.04
C GLY A 250 -23.57 -17.06 3.16
N HIS A 251 -24.25 -15.93 3.34
CA HIS A 251 -23.72 -14.57 3.32
C HIS A 251 -24.45 -13.71 4.35
N TYR A 252 -23.87 -12.57 4.73
CA TYR A 252 -24.63 -11.53 5.45
C TYR A 252 -25.49 -10.71 4.48
N ASP A 253 -26.78 -10.57 4.78
CA ASP A 253 -27.60 -9.48 4.25
C ASP A 253 -27.15 -8.17 4.92
N HIS A 254 -27.22 -7.05 4.20
CA HIS A 254 -26.73 -5.74 4.66
C HIS A 254 -27.65 -4.60 4.18
N GLY A 255 -27.63 -3.46 4.86
CA GLY A 255 -28.43 -2.28 4.54
C GLY A 255 -28.03 -1.57 3.24
N GLU A 256 -28.88 -0.64 2.78
CA GLU A 256 -28.62 0.14 1.57
C GLU A 256 -27.56 1.23 1.79
N ILE A 257 -26.58 1.29 0.88
CA ILE A 257 -25.55 2.34 0.86
C ILE A 257 -26.14 3.64 0.34
N ASP A 258 -25.81 4.80 0.96
CA ASP A 258 -26.16 6.11 0.41
C ASP A 258 -25.38 6.39 -0.89
N TRP A 259 -25.93 5.93 -2.01
CA TRP A 259 -25.41 6.20 -3.34
C TRP A 259 -25.48 7.68 -3.71
N SER A 260 -26.28 8.51 -3.02
CA SER A 260 -26.30 9.96 -3.21
C SER A 260 -25.04 10.59 -2.63
N GLU A 261 -24.59 10.17 -1.44
CA GLU A 261 -23.31 10.56 -0.85
C GLU A 261 -22.15 10.15 -1.75
N PHE A 262 -22.12 8.88 -2.17
CA PHE A 262 -21.10 8.39 -3.10
C PHE A 262 -21.00 9.24 -4.37
N LYS A 263 -22.15 9.60 -4.97
CA LYS A 263 -22.21 10.45 -6.17
C LYS A 263 -21.74 11.89 -5.90
N ARG A 264 -22.04 12.49 -4.74
CA ARG A 264 -21.51 13.81 -4.31
C ARG A 264 -19.99 13.79 -4.11
N VAL A 265 -19.47 12.84 -3.34
CA VAL A 265 -18.03 12.70 -3.06
C VAL A 265 -17.22 12.49 -4.35
N LEU A 266 -17.74 11.70 -5.29
CA LEU A 266 -17.14 11.51 -6.62
C LEU A 266 -17.21 12.74 -7.55
N ALA A 267 -18.14 13.66 -7.29
CA ALA A 267 -18.27 14.92 -8.02
C ALA A 267 -17.38 16.05 -7.46
N GLY A 268 -16.71 15.83 -6.33
CA GLY A 268 -15.93 16.85 -5.63
C GLY A 268 -16.66 17.55 -4.48
N ASP A 269 -17.89 17.14 -4.19
CA ASP A 269 -18.79 17.70 -3.15
C ASP A 269 -18.83 16.79 -1.91
N GLY A 270 -17.65 16.32 -1.48
CA GLY A 270 -17.46 15.54 -0.26
C GLY A 270 -16.64 16.31 0.79
N PRO A 271 -16.53 15.79 2.02
CA PRO A 271 -16.14 16.59 3.19
C PRO A 271 -14.77 17.27 3.12
N LEU A 272 -13.79 16.71 2.39
CA LEU A 272 -12.43 17.23 2.28
C LEU A 272 -11.85 17.23 0.86
N ASN A 273 -12.69 17.07 -0.18
CA ASN A 273 -12.22 17.01 -1.58
C ASN A 273 -11.39 18.25 -1.98
N ALA A 274 -11.85 19.43 -1.58
CA ALA A 274 -11.19 20.70 -1.87
C ALA A 274 -9.84 20.82 -1.13
N GLU A 275 -9.79 20.42 0.14
CA GLU A 275 -8.61 20.43 0.99
C GLU A 275 -7.54 19.47 0.47
N ARG A 276 -7.92 18.23 0.09
CA ARG A 276 -6.98 17.24 -0.47
C ARG A 276 -6.29 17.74 -1.73
N MET A 277 -7.06 18.37 -2.62
CA MET A 277 -6.54 18.92 -3.87
C MET A 277 -5.77 20.22 -3.66
N SER A 278 -6.22 21.11 -2.75
CA SER A 278 -5.49 22.33 -2.38
C SER A 278 -4.12 21.98 -1.80
N HIS A 279 -4.05 21.02 -0.87
CA HIS A 279 -2.79 20.56 -0.30
C HIS A 279 -1.87 19.96 -1.37
N ARG A 280 -2.40 19.07 -2.23
CA ARG A 280 -1.62 18.42 -3.28
C ARG A 280 -1.05 19.40 -4.31
N ARG A 281 -1.87 20.37 -4.78
CA ARG A 281 -1.43 21.43 -5.70
C ARG A 281 -0.38 22.32 -5.06
N ARG A 282 -0.64 22.82 -3.84
CA ARG A 282 0.29 23.69 -3.10
C ARG A 282 1.65 23.03 -2.89
N ALA A 283 1.69 21.77 -2.48
CA ALA A 283 2.95 21.03 -2.34
C ALA A 283 3.71 20.86 -3.67
N HIS A 284 3.00 20.79 -4.80
CA HIS A 284 3.61 20.79 -6.12
C HIS A 284 4.13 22.18 -6.53
N GLU A 285 3.34 23.23 -6.31
CA GLU A 285 3.67 24.63 -6.62
C GLU A 285 4.85 25.14 -5.77
N GLU A 286 4.77 25.05 -4.44
CA GLU A 286 5.84 25.44 -3.50
C GLU A 286 7.12 24.60 -3.69
N GLY A 287 6.99 23.36 -4.18
CA GLY A 287 8.10 22.48 -4.52
C GLY A 287 8.71 22.71 -5.91
N ALA A 288 8.23 23.67 -6.71
CA ALA A 288 8.70 23.87 -8.09
C ALA A 288 10.20 24.19 -8.15
N TRP A 289 10.67 25.14 -7.33
CA TRP A 289 12.08 25.53 -7.27
C TRP A 289 13.02 24.36 -6.93
N VAL A 290 12.56 23.37 -6.15
CA VAL A 290 13.34 22.16 -5.82
C VAL A 290 13.53 21.29 -7.06
N ARG A 291 12.47 21.11 -7.87
CA ARG A 291 12.51 20.33 -9.12
C ARG A 291 13.37 21.02 -10.17
N GLU A 292 13.24 22.34 -10.29
CA GLU A 292 14.07 23.19 -11.16
C GLU A 292 15.56 23.11 -10.74
N ALA A 293 15.86 23.26 -9.45
CA ALA A 293 17.22 23.17 -8.93
C ALA A 293 17.85 21.78 -9.15
N ALA A 294 17.09 20.71 -8.92
CA ALA A 294 17.55 19.33 -9.19
C ALA A 294 17.85 19.12 -10.68
N THR A 295 16.99 19.65 -11.57
CA THR A 295 17.18 19.58 -13.03
C THR A 295 18.41 20.39 -13.47
N ALA A 296 18.57 21.62 -12.99
CA ALA A 296 19.70 22.48 -13.30
C ALA A 296 21.03 21.91 -12.77
N TYR A 297 21.02 21.24 -11.61
CA TYR A 297 22.18 20.54 -11.09
C TYR A 297 22.56 19.34 -11.98
N ALA A 298 21.58 18.52 -12.38
CA ALA A 298 21.80 17.34 -13.22
C ALA A 298 22.27 17.68 -14.66
N THR A 299 21.83 18.81 -15.22
CA THR A 299 22.21 19.27 -16.56
C THR A 299 23.44 20.19 -16.58
N ARG A 300 24.00 20.54 -15.41
CA ARG A 300 25.19 21.39 -15.32
C ARG A 300 26.38 20.73 -16.04
N PRO A 301 27.08 21.43 -16.94
CA PRO A 301 28.32 20.93 -17.51
C PRO A 301 29.33 20.60 -16.41
N THR A 302 29.80 19.36 -16.36
CA THR A 302 30.97 18.98 -15.57
C THR A 302 32.15 19.76 -16.12
N LEU A 303 32.68 20.70 -15.31
CA LEU A 303 33.94 21.36 -15.60
C LEU A 303 35.06 20.33 -15.50
N HIS A 304 35.32 19.62 -16.61
CA HIS A 304 36.64 19.01 -16.82
C HIS A 304 37.65 20.16 -16.81
N PRO A 305 38.63 20.17 -15.88
CA PRO A 305 39.72 21.13 -15.96
C PRO A 305 40.44 20.92 -17.28
N SER A 306 40.39 21.92 -18.16
CA SER A 306 41.09 21.86 -19.44
C SER A 306 42.60 21.87 -19.16
N THR A 307 43.23 20.70 -19.27
CA THR A 307 44.68 20.57 -19.36
C THR A 307 45.13 21.08 -20.72
N SER A 308 45.10 22.40 -20.91
CA SER A 308 45.75 23.06 -22.02
C SER A 308 47.25 23.08 -21.76
N ASP A 309 47.94 22.02 -22.16
CA ASP A 309 49.41 21.99 -22.18
C ASP A 309 49.94 23.10 -23.10
N PRO A 310 50.79 24.02 -22.60
CA PRO A 310 51.33 25.11 -23.41
C PRO A 310 52.73 24.76 -23.96
N THR A 311 52.83 23.86 -24.94
CA THR A 311 54.05 23.61 -25.77
C THR A 311 53.67 22.76 -27.00
N THR A 312 54.29 22.81 -28.21
CA THR A 312 55.27 23.71 -28.86
C THR A 312 55.28 23.43 -30.38
N SER A 313 55.34 24.45 -31.23
CA SER A 313 56.04 24.50 -32.56
C SER A 313 55.70 25.81 -33.28
N GLY A 314 56.55 26.45 -34.08
CA GLY A 314 57.95 26.19 -34.43
C GLY A 314 58.67 27.48 -34.89
N ALA A 315 59.97 27.42 -35.14
CA ALA A 315 60.85 28.58 -35.33
C ALA A 315 60.98 29.07 -36.79
N THR A 316 61.39 30.34 -36.97
CA THR A 316 62.45 30.80 -37.93
C THR A 316 62.78 32.29 -37.72
N GLY A 317 64.05 32.72 -37.84
CA GLY A 317 64.36 34.10 -38.29
C GLY A 317 65.48 34.92 -37.62
N SER A 318 66.73 34.66 -38.03
CA SER A 318 67.85 35.62 -38.28
C SER A 318 68.22 36.81 -37.35
N GLU A 319 69.54 36.87 -37.08
CA GLU A 319 70.42 37.94 -36.59
C GLU A 319 70.13 39.41 -36.99
N ARG A 320 70.44 40.41 -36.11
CA ARG A 320 71.59 41.35 -36.26
C ARG A 320 71.83 42.35 -35.10
N GLN A 321 72.95 43.08 -35.23
CA GLN A 321 73.75 43.81 -34.23
C GLN A 321 73.40 45.29 -33.91
N ASP A 322 73.56 45.65 -32.63
CA ASP A 322 74.40 46.74 -32.03
C ASP A 322 74.00 48.26 -32.06
N ARG A 323 74.28 48.93 -30.92
CA ARG A 323 74.21 50.39 -30.55
C ARG A 323 72.85 51.11 -30.57
N GLY A 324 72.53 52.07 -29.69
CA GLY A 324 73.21 52.56 -28.47
C GLY A 324 72.77 53.98 -28.04
N MET A 325 72.75 54.24 -26.72
CA MET A 325 72.62 55.54 -26.00
C MET A 325 71.23 56.16 -25.65
N SER A 326 70.95 56.18 -24.33
CA SER A 326 70.36 57.28 -23.52
C SER A 326 68.86 57.65 -23.68
N ALA A 327 68.01 57.71 -22.65
CA ALA A 327 68.25 58.19 -21.28
C ALA A 327 67.19 57.77 -20.23
N SER A 328 67.65 57.59 -18.98
CA SER A 328 67.04 57.97 -17.68
C SER A 328 65.54 57.72 -17.39
N GLY A 329 65.24 56.82 -16.42
CA GLY A 329 63.97 56.85 -15.69
C GLY A 329 63.65 55.65 -14.77
N LEU A 330 63.92 55.81 -13.47
CA LEU A 330 63.38 55.03 -12.33
C LEU A 330 63.75 53.52 -12.21
N SER A 331 64.37 53.18 -11.08
CA SER A 331 64.76 51.81 -10.71
C SER A 331 64.01 51.33 -9.45
N ALA A 332 63.43 50.13 -9.50
CA ALA A 332 63.07 49.32 -8.33
C ALA A 332 63.13 47.82 -8.71
N PRO A 333 63.52 46.91 -7.81
CA PRO A 333 63.84 45.52 -8.16
C PRO A 333 62.62 44.61 -8.23
N GLY A 334 62.76 43.49 -8.94
CA GLY A 334 61.75 42.43 -9.00
C GLY A 334 61.82 41.43 -7.83
N LEU A 335 61.17 40.28 -8.06
CA LEU A 335 60.93 39.17 -7.12
C LEU A 335 59.77 39.42 -6.13
N SER A 336 58.57 39.02 -6.55
CA SER A 336 57.43 38.79 -5.69
C SER A 336 56.85 37.40 -5.95
N ASP A 337 57.27 36.42 -5.14
CA ASP A 337 56.30 35.46 -4.62
C ASP A 337 56.75 34.91 -3.25
N LEU A 338 56.28 35.58 -2.20
CA LEU A 338 56.34 35.11 -0.81
C LEU A 338 55.04 35.51 -0.14
N GLY A 339 54.15 34.54 0.03
CA GLY A 339 52.88 34.68 0.75
C GLY A 339 52.81 33.72 1.93
N MET A 340 53.26 34.16 3.11
CA MET A 340 52.96 33.50 4.39
C MET A 340 52.39 34.51 5.39
N SER A 341 51.16 34.23 5.85
CA SER A 341 50.57 34.73 7.11
C SER A 341 50.29 36.27 7.18
N ASP A 342 49.39 36.79 8.01
CA ASP A 342 48.64 36.21 9.13
C ASP A 342 47.33 37.00 9.41
N ARG A 343 46.35 36.33 10.06
CA ARG A 343 45.29 36.82 10.98
C ARG A 343 44.51 38.14 10.76
N GLY A 344 43.18 38.00 10.86
CA GLY A 344 42.27 39.02 11.42
C GLY A 344 41.23 38.34 12.34
N LEU A 345 41.24 38.65 13.64
CA LEU A 345 40.37 38.06 14.67
C LEU A 345 39.13 38.93 14.95
N SER A 346 38.02 38.31 15.40
CA SER A 346 37.07 38.91 16.35
C SER A 346 36.17 37.83 16.96
N ASP A 347 36.28 37.63 18.27
CA ASP A 347 35.40 36.77 19.08
C ASP A 347 34.00 37.37 19.25
N HIS A 348 33.00 36.52 19.50
CA HIS A 348 32.24 36.54 20.77
C HIS A 348 31.46 35.22 20.93
N GLY A 349 31.68 34.52 22.04
CA GLY A 349 30.97 33.28 22.40
C GLY A 349 30.52 33.28 23.86
N MET A 350 29.36 32.69 24.11
CA MET A 350 28.75 32.36 25.42
C MET A 350 27.77 31.20 25.17
N SER A 351 27.69 30.08 25.90
CA SER A 351 28.52 29.48 26.95
C SER A 351 28.23 27.96 26.99
N ASN A 352 29.17 27.14 27.47
CA ASN A 352 28.95 25.75 27.90
C ASN A 352 28.75 25.73 29.45
N PRO A 353 28.22 24.69 30.14
CA PRO A 353 28.83 23.35 30.16
C PRO A 353 27.95 22.10 30.49
N GLY A 354 28.51 20.91 30.21
CA GLY A 354 28.25 19.65 30.94
C GLY A 354 27.42 18.59 30.19
N LEU A 355 27.75 17.29 30.20
CA LEU A 355 28.87 16.56 30.83
C LEU A 355 29.37 15.42 29.91
N SER A 356 30.61 15.01 30.19
CA SER A 356 31.37 13.89 29.60
C SER A 356 30.62 12.59 29.33
N ASP A 357 31.05 11.86 28.30
CA ASP A 357 31.15 10.40 28.40
C ASP A 357 32.50 9.86 27.90
N ARG A 358 32.89 8.70 28.43
CA ARG A 358 34.27 8.17 28.37
C ARG A 358 34.54 7.32 27.13
N GLY A 359 35.75 7.46 26.57
CA GLY A 359 36.26 6.52 25.56
C GLY A 359 36.77 5.21 26.16
N LEU A 360 36.62 4.11 25.42
CA LEU A 360 37.39 2.87 25.61
C LEU A 360 37.80 2.27 24.25
N SER A 361 39.05 2.55 23.88
CA SER A 361 40.04 1.72 23.16
C SER A 361 39.60 0.67 22.11
N ASP A 362 40.25 0.76 20.96
CA ASP A 362 40.28 -0.21 19.86
C ASP A 362 40.65 -1.65 20.24
N ARG A 363 40.11 -2.60 19.46
CA ARG A 363 40.78 -3.85 19.11
C ARG A 363 40.60 -4.13 17.62
N GLY A 364 41.60 -3.75 16.82
CA GLY A 364 41.68 -4.18 15.42
C GLY A 364 42.19 -5.61 15.29
N LEU A 365 41.68 -6.33 14.29
CA LEU A 365 42.35 -7.50 13.69
C LEU A 365 42.15 -7.47 12.16
N SER A 366 43.11 -6.81 11.50
CA SER A 366 43.70 -7.11 10.19
C SER A 366 42.87 -7.82 9.10
N ASP A 367 42.78 -7.15 7.95
CA ASP A 367 42.45 -7.77 6.66
C ASP A 367 43.35 -8.96 6.29
N ARG A 368 42.73 -9.96 5.66
CA ARG A 368 43.38 -10.83 4.66
C ARG A 368 42.42 -11.03 3.49
N GLY A 369 42.69 -10.35 2.38
CA GLY A 369 41.94 -10.54 1.15
C GLY A 369 42.24 -11.87 0.46
N LEU A 370 41.25 -12.42 -0.24
CA LEU A 370 41.45 -13.29 -1.39
C LEU A 370 40.54 -12.82 -2.53
N SER A 371 41.06 -12.93 -3.75
CA SER A 371 40.61 -12.26 -4.98
C SER A 371 39.43 -12.92 -5.69
N ASP A 372 38.75 -12.13 -6.53
CA ASP A 372 37.68 -12.56 -7.44
C ASP A 372 38.03 -13.77 -8.33
N ARG A 373 37.02 -14.60 -8.59
CA ARG A 373 36.69 -15.18 -9.92
C ARG A 373 35.29 -15.80 -9.89
N GLY A 374 34.48 -15.50 -10.91
CA GLY A 374 33.08 -15.91 -10.99
C GLY A 374 32.82 -17.27 -11.67
N LEU A 375 31.60 -17.40 -12.22
CA LEU A 375 30.93 -18.61 -12.74
C LEU A 375 30.37 -19.51 -11.60
N SER A 376 29.09 -19.85 -11.52
CA SER A 376 28.12 -20.09 -12.60
C SER A 376 26.70 -20.31 -12.03
N ASP A 377 25.67 -20.10 -12.85
CA ASP A 377 24.28 -20.42 -12.50
C ASP A 377 24.08 -21.92 -12.25
N ARG A 378 23.43 -22.24 -11.13
CA ARG A 378 22.66 -23.48 -10.95
C ARG A 378 21.37 -23.18 -10.23
N GLY A 379 20.26 -23.34 -10.93
CA GLY A 379 18.92 -23.12 -10.37
C GLY A 379 18.58 -24.12 -9.26
N LEU A 380 17.78 -23.67 -8.31
CA LEU A 380 17.09 -24.53 -7.36
C LEU A 380 15.58 -24.27 -7.48
N SER A 381 14.96 -25.17 -8.23
CA SER A 381 13.58 -25.67 -8.13
C SER A 381 12.69 -25.10 -7.01
N ASP A 382 11.47 -24.76 -7.37
CA ASP A 382 10.35 -24.58 -6.45
C ASP A 382 10.25 -25.71 -5.41
N ARG A 383 10.28 -25.31 -4.13
CA ARG A 383 9.71 -26.09 -3.03
C ARG A 383 8.90 -25.14 -2.17
N GLY A 384 7.58 -25.29 -2.22
CA GLY A 384 6.69 -24.61 -1.29
C GLY A 384 7.04 -24.96 0.15
N LEU A 385 7.03 -23.96 1.02
CA LEU A 385 7.12 -24.15 2.46
C LEU A 385 5.85 -23.59 3.11
N SER A 386 5.08 -24.51 3.66
CA SER A 386 3.92 -24.32 4.51
C SER A 386 4.20 -23.45 5.72
N ASP A 387 3.17 -22.76 6.20
CA ASP A 387 3.17 -21.96 7.42
C ASP A 387 3.76 -22.71 8.62
N ARG A 388 4.62 -22.02 9.38
CA ARG A 388 4.92 -22.33 10.78
C ARG A 388 4.88 -21.06 11.59
N GLY A 389 3.92 -20.99 12.50
CA GLY A 389 3.75 -19.86 13.41
C GLY A 389 4.97 -19.63 14.30
N LEU A 390 5.26 -18.36 14.56
CA LEU A 390 6.30 -17.94 15.49
C LEU A 390 5.79 -18.18 16.93
N SER A 391 6.38 -19.15 17.61
CA SER A 391 6.17 -19.36 19.04
C SER A 391 7.09 -18.45 19.86
N ASP A 392 6.52 -17.62 20.73
CA ASP A 392 7.27 -16.74 21.62
C ASP A 392 8.26 -17.52 22.50
N ARG A 393 9.51 -17.06 22.54
CA ARG A 393 10.48 -17.45 23.57
C ARG A 393 10.57 -16.36 24.63
N GLY A 394 9.79 -16.53 25.70
CA GLY A 394 9.99 -15.78 26.93
C GLY A 394 11.37 -16.06 27.53
N LEU A 395 12.14 -15.02 27.80
CA LEU A 395 13.34 -15.11 28.61
C LEU A 395 12.93 -15.09 30.08
N SER A 396 13.19 -16.20 30.78
CA SER A 396 13.11 -16.26 32.24
C SER A 396 14.44 -16.73 32.78
N ASP A 397 15.16 -15.85 33.47
CA ASP A 397 16.35 -16.23 34.22
C ASP A 397 16.12 -16.06 35.73
N ARG A 398 16.65 -17.05 36.45
CA ARG A 398 16.71 -17.14 37.92
C ARG A 398 17.68 -16.07 38.43
N GLY A 399 17.60 -15.54 39.65
CA GLY A 399 16.79 -15.89 40.81
C GLY A 399 17.64 -15.72 42.07
N LEU A 400 17.05 -15.31 43.20
CA LEU A 400 17.71 -15.30 44.52
C LEU A 400 16.70 -15.76 45.57
N SER A 401 17.17 -16.59 46.51
CA SER A 401 16.38 -17.15 47.61
C SER A 401 16.93 -16.63 48.94
N ASP A 402 16.05 -16.38 49.92
CA ASP A 402 16.28 -16.70 51.34
C ASP A 402 14.96 -16.55 52.15
N PRO A 403 14.84 -17.07 53.40
CA PRO A 403 13.67 -17.88 53.73
C PRO A 403 12.91 -17.51 55.02
N GLY A 404 11.70 -18.08 55.14
CA GLY A 404 11.16 -18.58 56.41
C GLY A 404 10.28 -17.64 57.24
N SER A 405 8.98 -17.93 57.31
CA SER A 405 8.22 -17.87 58.57
C SER A 405 7.03 -18.84 58.55
N SER A 406 6.89 -19.54 59.66
CA SER A 406 5.94 -20.60 60.04
C SER A 406 4.43 -20.38 59.80
N ASP A 407 3.76 -21.50 59.47
CA ASP A 407 2.43 -22.00 59.90
C ASP A 407 1.23 -21.04 60.05
N HIS A 408 0.08 -21.46 59.48
CA HIS A 408 -1.16 -21.74 60.25
C HIS A 408 -2.20 -22.55 59.42
N GLY A 409 -2.45 -23.80 59.83
CA GLY A 409 -3.80 -24.34 60.06
C GLY A 409 -4.77 -24.71 58.91
N MET A 410 -5.11 -26.02 58.87
CA MET A 410 -6.46 -26.59 58.62
C MET A 410 -7.08 -26.58 57.20
N SER A 411 -7.10 -27.79 56.61
CA SER A 411 -8.24 -28.51 55.98
C SER A 411 -9.21 -27.77 55.04
N ASP A 412 -9.44 -28.24 53.81
CA ASP A 412 -10.27 -29.46 53.61
C ASP A 412 -9.85 -30.44 52.49
N ARG A 413 -10.48 -31.63 52.49
CA ARG A 413 -10.11 -32.79 51.65
C ARG A 413 -11.02 -33.05 50.44
N ARG A 414 -10.38 -33.40 49.32
CA ARG A 414 -10.78 -34.40 48.28
C ARG A 414 -12.18 -34.32 47.62
N SER A 415 -12.14 -34.17 46.30
CA SER A 415 -12.45 -35.26 45.35
C SER A 415 -11.65 -34.99 44.07
N SER A 416 -10.57 -35.74 43.80
CA SER A 416 -10.54 -37.06 43.12
C SER A 416 -10.61 -36.93 41.60
N ASP A 417 -9.47 -37.19 40.94
CA ASP A 417 -9.32 -37.34 39.49
C ASP A 417 -10.29 -38.38 38.89
N HIS A 418 -10.55 -38.28 37.59
CA HIS A 418 -10.23 -39.30 36.59
C HIS A 418 -9.99 -38.60 35.24
N GLY A 419 -8.96 -39.00 34.49
CA GLY A 419 -8.57 -38.33 33.24
C GLY A 419 -8.51 -39.28 32.03
N MET A 420 -8.18 -38.69 30.87
CA MET A 420 -7.78 -39.32 29.62
C MET A 420 -8.78 -40.27 28.94
N THR A 421 -9.22 -39.92 27.73
CA THR A 421 -8.46 -40.29 26.51
C THR A 421 -8.98 -39.55 25.27
N ASP A 422 -8.13 -39.52 24.25
CA ASP A 422 -8.24 -38.79 22.98
C ASP A 422 -8.35 -39.81 21.83
N LEU A 423 -9.38 -39.69 20.99
CA LEU A 423 -9.60 -40.40 19.72
C LEU A 423 -10.60 -39.55 18.89
N GLY A 424 -10.52 -39.45 17.56
CA GLY A 424 -9.76 -40.25 16.62
C GLY A 424 -10.64 -40.58 15.40
N ILE A 425 -10.63 -39.67 14.42
CA ILE A 425 -11.19 -39.71 13.05
C ILE A 425 -11.65 -41.09 12.52
N SER A 426 -12.85 -41.17 11.93
CA SER A 426 -13.20 -42.11 10.84
C SER A 426 -14.49 -41.70 10.10
N GLU A 427 -14.44 -41.60 8.77
CA GLU A 427 -15.62 -41.71 7.89
C GLU A 427 -16.05 -43.19 7.73
N PRO A 428 -17.24 -43.47 7.17
CA PRO A 428 -17.21 -44.02 5.80
C PRO A 428 -18.44 -43.72 4.90
N GLY A 429 -18.17 -43.49 3.61
CA GLY A 429 -18.57 -44.40 2.51
C GLY A 429 -20.05 -44.54 2.10
N MET A 430 -20.36 -44.15 0.86
CA MET A 430 -21.62 -44.44 0.15
C MET A 430 -21.90 -45.94 -0.07
N SER A 431 -23.18 -46.31 -0.20
CA SER A 431 -23.61 -47.36 -1.14
C SER A 431 -25.07 -47.19 -1.61
N ASP A 432 -25.31 -47.41 -2.91
CA ASP A 432 -26.61 -47.42 -3.57
C ASP A 432 -27.46 -48.66 -3.24
N ARG A 433 -28.80 -48.53 -3.32
CA ARG A 433 -29.67 -49.48 -4.05
C ARG A 433 -31.11 -48.97 -4.25
N GLY A 434 -31.59 -49.13 -5.48
CA GLY A 434 -32.96 -48.83 -5.92
C GLY A 434 -34.01 -49.94 -5.67
N PRO A 435 -35.20 -49.83 -6.28
CA PRO A 435 -36.46 -50.13 -5.59
C PRO A 435 -37.20 -51.41 -6.06
N LEU A 436 -38.28 -51.76 -5.35
CA LEU A 436 -39.31 -52.68 -5.84
C LEU A 436 -40.74 -52.16 -5.58
N ASP A 437 -41.58 -52.37 -6.59
CA ASP A 437 -42.98 -51.96 -6.73
C ASP A 437 -43.96 -52.91 -6.03
N ARG A 438 -45.13 -52.38 -5.59
CA ARG A 438 -46.41 -53.10 -5.63
C ARG A 438 -47.64 -52.21 -5.40
N GLY A 439 -48.40 -51.98 -6.47
CA GLY A 439 -49.85 -52.31 -6.51
C GLY A 439 -50.89 -51.30 -5.98
N VAL A 440 -51.64 -50.70 -6.91
CA VAL A 440 -53.01 -50.16 -6.70
C VAL A 440 -54.04 -51.27 -7.04
N PRO A 441 -55.33 -51.19 -6.62
CA PRO A 441 -56.34 -50.46 -7.42
C PRO A 441 -57.47 -49.79 -6.62
N GLY A 442 -58.21 -48.88 -7.27
CA GLY A 442 -59.45 -48.27 -6.76
C GLY A 442 -60.10 -47.35 -7.81
N ASP A 443 -61.22 -47.79 -8.37
CA ASP A 443 -61.99 -47.24 -9.50
C ASP A 443 -62.29 -45.71 -9.41
N GLY A 444 -62.29 -44.94 -10.51
CA GLY A 444 -63.42 -44.79 -11.46
C GLY A 444 -64.28 -43.56 -11.09
N VAL A 445 -64.79 -42.68 -11.96
CA VAL A 445 -65.14 -42.71 -13.40
C VAL A 445 -65.03 -41.27 -13.99
N GLY A 446 -64.90 -41.14 -15.33
CA GLY A 446 -64.91 -39.89 -16.12
C GLY A 446 -66.14 -38.97 -15.93
N LEU A 447 -66.23 -37.79 -16.55
CA LEU A 447 -66.04 -37.38 -17.97
C LEU A 447 -65.48 -35.92 -18.03
N ARG A 448 -64.69 -35.40 -19.00
CA ARG A 448 -64.95 -35.12 -20.44
C ARG A 448 -66.21 -34.25 -20.68
N GLU A 449 -66.28 -33.15 -21.46
CA GLU A 449 -65.35 -32.38 -22.36
C GLU A 449 -65.77 -30.86 -22.31
N GLY A 450 -65.17 -29.84 -22.96
CA GLY A 450 -63.98 -29.71 -23.82
C GLY A 450 -64.02 -28.42 -24.71
N GLY A 451 -62.86 -27.86 -25.07
CA GLY A 451 -62.69 -26.67 -25.96
C GLY A 451 -62.84 -25.29 -25.29
N SER A 452 -62.44 -24.14 -25.84
CA SER A 452 -61.49 -23.72 -26.92
C SER A 452 -61.82 -22.26 -27.33
N GLY A 453 -60.83 -21.41 -27.61
CA GLY A 453 -61.00 -20.00 -28.05
C GLY A 453 -60.38 -19.01 -27.05
N VAL A 454 -59.25 -18.35 -27.29
CA VAL A 454 -58.84 -17.44 -28.40
C VAL A 454 -59.67 -16.16 -28.43
N GLY A 455 -59.01 -15.01 -28.19
CA GLY A 455 -59.55 -13.66 -28.28
C GLY A 455 -58.41 -12.64 -28.09
N GLU A 456 -58.20 -11.79 -29.10
CA GLU A 456 -56.99 -10.97 -29.27
C GLU A 456 -57.20 -9.47 -28.98
N VAL A 457 -56.06 -8.76 -28.91
CA VAL A 457 -55.79 -7.30 -28.87
C VAL A 457 -56.90 -6.26 -29.13
N GLY A 458 -56.74 -5.13 -28.42
CA GLY A 458 -57.10 -3.77 -28.83
C GLY A 458 -56.10 -2.78 -28.24
#